data_AF-A0A951EEM7-F1
#
_entry.id   AF-A0A951EEM7-F1
#
_cell.length_a   1.000
_cell.length_b   1.000
_cell.length_c   1.000
_cell.angle_alpha   90.00
_cell.angle_beta   90.00
_cell.angle_gamma   90.00
#
_symmetry.space_group_name_H-M   'P 1'
#
loop_
_entity.id
_entity.type
_entity.pdbx_description
1 polymer ?
#
loop_
_entity_poly.entity_id
_entity_poly.type
_entity_poly.pdbx_seq_one_letter_code
_entity_poly.pdbx_strand_id
1 'polypeptide(L)'
;MSLQPAATPIATVDGQPINLATVDDAVARVVAAAKQAQDFTLFTFNLDHVVKRRRDEDFRSAYRRATFVTADGAPIVRLARRQGARLDRTTGADL
;
A
#
# COMPACT_ATOMS: atom_id res chain seq x y z
N MET A 1 -12.01 5.22 17.86
CA MET A 1 -11.19 4.47 16.88
C MET A 1 -10.46 5.47 16.01
N SER A 2 -9.37 6.03 16.52
CA SER A 2 -8.62 7.09 15.83
C SER A 2 -7.66 6.42 14.85
N LEU A 3 -7.99 6.49 13.56
CA LEU A 3 -7.05 6.14 12.50
C LEU A 3 -5.83 7.07 12.65
N GLN A 4 -4.64 6.51 12.87
CA GLN A 4 -3.40 7.27 12.72
C GLN A 4 -3.41 7.91 11.32
N PRO A 5 -2.96 9.17 11.17
CA PRO A 5 -2.83 9.76 9.85
C PRO A 5 -1.95 8.84 9.01
N ALA A 6 -2.47 8.42 7.84
CA ALA A 6 -1.73 7.56 6.93
C ALA A 6 -0.34 8.16 6.71
N ALA A 7 0.71 7.35 6.87
CA ALA A 7 2.08 7.79 6.62
C ALA A 7 2.16 8.52 5.27
N THR A 8 2.89 9.64 5.23
CA THR A 8 3.03 10.45 4.02
C THR A 8 3.34 9.54 2.83
N PRO A 9 2.53 9.58 1.77
CA PRO A 9 2.73 8.67 0.65
C PRO A 9 4.08 8.93 -0.02
N ILE A 10 4.82 7.85 -0.28
CA ILE A 10 6.09 7.89 -1.01
C ILE A 10 5.88 7.99 -2.52
N ALA A 11 4.71 7.57 -3.00
CA ALA A 11 4.24 7.72 -4.38
C ALA A 11 2.72 7.64 -4.43
N THR A 12 2.13 8.15 -5.51
CA THR A 12 0.70 7.97 -5.81
C THR A 12 0.53 7.37 -7.20
N VAL A 13 -0.10 6.20 -7.32
CA VAL A 13 -0.33 5.53 -8.61
C VAL A 13 -1.83 5.32 -8.80
N ASP A 14 -2.40 5.83 -9.89
CA ASP A 14 -3.86 5.79 -10.16
C ASP A 14 -4.69 6.29 -8.94
N GLY A 15 -4.26 7.42 -8.37
CA GLY A 15 -4.87 8.03 -7.19
C GLY A 15 -4.72 7.21 -5.89
N GLN A 16 -4.04 6.06 -5.90
CA GLN A 16 -3.77 5.28 -4.69
C GLN A 16 -2.42 5.68 -4.09
N PRO A 17 -2.39 6.14 -2.82
CA PRO A 17 -1.14 6.33 -2.09
C PRO A 17 -0.46 4.98 -1.82
N ILE A 18 0.84 4.93 -2.06
CA ILE A 18 1.76 3.87 -1.61
C ILE A 18 2.58 4.49 -0.50
N ASN A 19 2.68 3.82 0.66
CA ASN A 19 3.27 4.40 1.87
C ASN A 19 4.26 3.47 2.59
N LEU A 20 4.55 2.30 2.02
CA LEU A 20 5.58 1.38 2.50
C LEU A 20 6.57 1.08 1.37
N ALA A 21 7.85 1.25 1.68
CA ALA A 21 8.91 1.17 0.68
C ALA A 21 9.47 -0.24 0.50
N THR A 22 9.49 -1.06 1.56
CA THR A 22 10.14 -2.38 1.57
C THR A 22 9.32 -3.38 2.37
N VAL A 23 9.64 -4.67 2.21
CA VAL A 23 9.07 -5.75 3.04
C VAL A 23 9.39 -5.53 4.53
N ASP A 24 10.63 -5.16 4.85
CA ASP A 24 11.04 -4.92 6.23
C ASP A 24 10.26 -3.77 6.88
N ASP A 25 10.03 -2.66 6.16
CA ASP A 25 9.19 -1.55 6.65
C ASP A 25 7.74 -2.01 6.84
N ALA A 26 7.20 -2.79 5.89
CA ALA A 26 5.85 -3.35 6.02
C ALA A 26 5.70 -4.22 7.27
N VAL A 27 6.61 -5.17 7.48
CA VAL A 27 6.61 -6.06 8.65
C VAL A 27 6.78 -5.26 9.94
N ALA A 28 7.72 -4.33 9.99
CA ALA A 28 7.95 -3.49 11.17
C ALA A 28 6.70 -2.69 11.56
N ARG A 29 6.01 -2.10 10.58
CA ARG A 29 4.79 -1.29 10.79
C ARG A 29 3.61 -2.14 11.23
N VAL A 30 3.41 -3.29 10.60
CA VAL A 30 2.36 -4.26 10.97
C VAL A 30 2.56 -4.77 12.39
N VAL A 31 3.78 -5.18 12.74
CA VAL A 31 4.11 -5.66 14.10
C VAL A 31 3.91 -4.54 15.12
N ALA A 32 4.31 -3.31 14.81
CA ALA A 32 4.08 -2.16 15.70
C ALA A 32 2.59 -1.88 15.92
N ALA A 33 1.77 -1.88 14.86
CA ALA A 33 0.32 -1.68 14.96
C ALA A 33 -0.35 -2.80 15.77
N ALA A 34 0.02 -4.06 15.52
CA ALA A 34 -0.47 -5.21 16.26
C ALA A 34 -0.12 -5.13 17.76
N LYS A 35 1.12 -4.77 18.11
CA LYS A 35 1.55 -4.59 19.51
C LYS A 35 0.79 -3.47 20.23
N GLN A 36 0.31 -2.48 19.48
CA GLN A 36 -0.49 -1.37 20.00
C GLN A 36 -2.00 -1.65 19.96
N ALA A 37 -2.42 -2.88 19.60
CA ALA A 37 -3.81 -3.27 19.41
C ALA A 37 -4.59 -2.30 18.49
N GLN A 38 -3.93 -1.82 17.43
CA GLN A 38 -4.54 -0.96 16.43
C GLN A 38 -5.03 -1.80 15.25
N ASP A 39 -6.24 -1.52 14.79
CA ASP A 39 -6.76 -2.08 13.55
C ASP A 39 -6.00 -1.51 12.35
N PHE A 40 -5.63 -2.38 11.41
CA PHE A 40 -4.98 -1.97 10.18
C PHE A 40 -5.42 -2.86 9.01
N THR A 41 -5.19 -2.36 7.81
CA THR A 41 -5.26 -3.13 6.57
C THR A 41 -3.94 -3.04 5.83
N LEU A 42 -3.51 -4.14 5.22
CA LEU A 42 -2.31 -4.22 4.40
C LEU A 42 -2.68 -4.68 3.00
N PHE A 43 -2.28 -3.90 1.99
CA PHE A 43 -2.51 -4.22 0.58
C PHE A 43 -1.20 -4.20 -0.20
N THR A 44 -1.00 -5.24 -1.02
CA THR A 44 0.06 -5.27 -2.03
C THR A 44 -0.51 -4.72 -3.34
N PHE A 45 -0.23 -3.46 -3.66
CA PHE A 45 -0.91 -2.78 -4.76
C PHE A 45 -0.32 -3.18 -6.11
N ASN A 46 -1.11 -3.90 -6.90
CA ASN A 46 -0.75 -4.43 -8.22
C ASN A 46 -1.59 -3.78 -9.34
N LEU A 47 -1.16 -3.90 -10.60
CA LEU A 47 -1.86 -3.40 -11.79
C LEU A 47 -3.27 -3.99 -11.93
N ASP A 48 -3.48 -5.27 -11.61
CA ASP A 48 -4.81 -5.88 -11.69
C ASP A 48 -5.79 -5.21 -10.72
N HIS A 49 -5.29 -4.70 -9.58
CA HIS A 49 -6.09 -3.95 -8.63
C HIS A 49 -6.48 -2.58 -9.18
N VAL A 50 -5.66 -1.92 -10.00
CA VAL A 50 -6.04 -0.70 -10.74
C VAL A 50 -7.25 -0.99 -11.63
N VAL A 51 -7.20 -2.08 -12.41
CA VAL A 51 -8.29 -2.46 -13.31
C VAL A 51 -9.56 -2.77 -12.51
N LYS A 52 -9.44 -3.54 -11.42
CA LYS A 52 -10.58 -3.88 -10.54
C LYS A 52 -11.19 -2.66 -9.88
N ARG A 53 -10.37 -1.76 -9.31
CA ARG A 53 -10.82 -0.50 -8.67
C ARG A 53 -11.60 0.40 -9.62
N ARG A 54 -11.42 0.32 -10.94
CA ARG A 54 -12.22 1.11 -11.91
C ARG A 54 -13.63 0.58 -12.10
N ARG A 55 -13.85 -0.72 -11.88
CA ARG A 55 -15.13 -1.40 -12.13
C ARG A 55 -15.91 -1.74 -10.86
N ASP A 56 -15.23 -1.79 -9.72
CA ASP A 56 -15.77 -2.22 -8.44
C ASP A 56 -15.64 -1.09 -7.41
N GLU A 57 -16.78 -0.52 -7.03
CA GLU A 57 -16.85 0.59 -6.08
C GLU A 57 -16.50 0.17 -4.66
N ASP A 58 -16.92 -1.01 -4.22
CA ASP A 58 -16.61 -1.54 -2.90
C ASP A 58 -15.11 -1.78 -2.75
N PHE A 59 -14.48 -2.35 -3.78
CA PHE A 59 -13.04 -2.56 -3.82
C PHE A 59 -12.27 -1.22 -3.80
N ARG A 60 -12.76 -0.20 -4.53
CA ARG A 60 -12.20 1.15 -4.47
C ARG A 60 -12.35 1.77 -3.08
N SER A 61 -13.50 1.58 -2.45
CA SER A 61 -13.83 2.06 -1.11
C SER A 61 -12.93 1.40 -0.05
N ALA A 62 -12.63 0.11 -0.18
CA ALA A 62 -11.68 -0.60 0.67
C ALA A 62 -10.26 -0.01 0.54
N TYR A 63 -9.78 0.21 -0.68
CA TYR A 63 -8.47 0.82 -0.95
C TYR A 63 -8.34 2.26 -0.43
N ARG A 64 -9.43 3.03 -0.43
CA ARG A 64 -9.46 4.38 0.17
C ARG A 64 -9.29 4.36 1.69
N ARG A 65 -9.62 3.26 2.35
CA ARG A 65 -9.45 3.07 3.80
C ARG A 65 -8.18 2.28 4.14
N ALA A 66 -7.34 2.00 3.15
CA ALA A 66 -6.13 1.23 3.34
C ALA A 66 -5.15 1.94 4.30
N THR A 67 -4.67 1.22 5.31
CA THR A 67 -3.69 1.74 6.28
C THR A 67 -2.28 1.63 5.71
N PHE A 68 -1.94 0.45 5.22
CA PHE A 68 -0.63 0.08 4.72
C PHE A 68 -0.73 -0.40 3.27
N VAL A 69 0.06 0.20 2.39
CA VAL A 69 0.06 -0.10 0.96
C VAL A 69 1.50 -0.20 0.46
N THR A 70 1.89 -1.39 0.03
CA THR A 70 3.16 -1.66 -0.64
C THR A 70 2.97 -1.67 -2.17
N ALA A 71 4.07 -1.65 -2.92
CA ALA A 71 4.04 -1.77 -4.37
C ALA A 71 4.31 -3.21 -4.82
N ASP A 72 3.36 -3.81 -5.54
CA ASP A 72 3.46 -5.14 -6.11
C ASP A 72 3.48 -5.09 -7.63
N GLY A 73 4.29 -5.94 -8.25
CA GLY A 73 4.45 -6.00 -9.70
C GLY A 73 5.33 -4.89 -10.30
N ALA A 74 5.93 -5.19 -11.46
CA ALA A 74 6.86 -4.29 -12.14
C ALA A 74 6.23 -2.95 -12.60
N PRO A 75 4.97 -2.89 -13.10
CA PRO A 75 4.38 -1.63 -13.55
C PRO A 75 4.21 -0.61 -12.42
N ILE A 76 3.69 -1.03 -11.26
CA ILE A 76 3.45 -0.14 -10.12
C ILE A 76 4.77 0.40 -9.58
N VAL A 77 5.76 -0.49 -9.39
CA VAL A 77 7.11 -0.10 -8.95
C VAL A 77 7.75 0.89 -9.92
N ARG A 78 7.62 0.68 -11.24
CA ARG A 78 8.17 1.59 -12.25
C ARG A 78 7.50 2.96 -12.22
N LEU A 79 6.18 3.02 -12.06
CA LEU A 79 5.44 4.28 -11.97
C LEU A 79 5.80 5.06 -10.71
N ALA A 80 5.97 4.37 -9.58
CA ALA A 80 6.41 5.00 -8.34
C ALA A 80 7.85 5.53 -8.45
N ARG A 81 8.78 4.75 -9.01
CA ARG A 81 10.17 5.19 -9.23
C ARG A 81 10.28 6.39 -10.16
N ARG A 82 9.39 6.53 -11.14
CA ARG A 82 9.30 7.72 -12.01
C ARG A 82 8.90 8.99 -11.25
N GLN A 83 8.30 8.86 -10.07
CA GLN A 83 7.99 9.97 -9.16
C GLN A 83 9.14 10.27 -8.19
N GLY A 84 10.29 9.58 -8.33
CA GLY A 84 11.44 9.70 -7.43
C GLY A 84 11.39 8.77 -6.21
N ALA A 85 10.36 7.93 -6.08
CA ALA A 85 10.23 7.02 -4.95
C ALA A 85 11.33 5.94 -4.97
N ARG A 86 11.98 5.73 -3.83
CA ARG A 86 12.91 4.62 -3.60
C ARG A 86 12.17 3.51 -2.86
N LEU A 87 11.75 2.49 -3.60
CA LEU A 87 11.01 1.35 -3.07
C LEU A 87 11.36 0.06 -3.82
N ASP A 88 11.10 -1.05 -3.14
CA ASP A 88 11.25 -2.41 -3.64
C ASP A 88 9.91 -3.01 -4.07
N ARG A 89 9.97 -4.04 -4.91
CA ARG A 89 8.79 -4.82 -5.24
C ARG A 89 8.47 -5.73 -4.06
N THR A 90 7.28 -5.58 -3.48
CA THR A 90 6.78 -6.45 -2.42
C THR A 90 5.66 -7.31 -2.99
N THR A 91 5.90 -8.62 -3.12
CA THR A 91 4.84 -9.55 -3.47
C THR A 91 4.08 -9.97 -2.22
N GLY A 92 2.81 -10.34 -2.38
CA GLY A 92 2.02 -10.86 -1.24
C GLY A 92 2.59 -12.12 -0.59
N ALA A 93 3.46 -12.88 -1.28
CA ALA A 93 4.07 -14.10 -0.73
C ALA A 93 5.33 -13.82 0.10
N ASP A 94 5.92 -12.62 -0.02
CA ASP A 94 7.10 -12.20 0.75
C ASP A 94 6.72 -11.62 2.13
N LEU A 95 5.42 -11.43 2.39
CA LEU A 95 4.82 -10.87 3.61
C LEU A 95 4.14 -11.96 4.43
#